data_AF-A0AAD7XXC1-F1
#
_entry.id   AF-A0AAD7XXC1-F1
#
_cell.length_a   1.000
_cell.length_b   1.000
_cell.length_c   1.000
_cell.angle_alpha   90.00
_cell.angle_beta   90.00
_cell.angle_gamma   90.00
#
_symmetry.space_group_name_H-M   'P 1'
#
loop_
_entity.id
_entity.type
_entity.pdbx_description
1 polymer ?
#
loop_
_entity_poly.entity_id
_entity_poly.type
_entity_poly.pdbx_seq_one_letter_code
_entity_poly.pdbx_strand_id
1 'polypeptide(L)'
;MSRRKTPCIECRTRRRKCVWHLNLSSCLRCSQRGIECIQVDEDNSNDSDTRGGEQQLEQWKDHVDTMETQLQQLETSMSQLIRAKTTPKEEPTWHLSIHQGVLQLDSRIESVEEAQQFNQAFFRYLSPFCSLFERGPILFESATSHILIKSMMLITNFDMPQQPSYSIQKMLAHTGGCDTIDWHSMVHQIVHDYMDVDRFQFIRTLHIPTLRIRLNNTKDPFSCPLIMAICVSMVASGLSCKQSTPIERRMLADFFYDKCHDALFDIFDDPTRQLDTVATIPLLFHYLIMVRLQFKQARHLATMALLISDELAFSEEKRGYLSPVERVMVDRQRFQSAYLVYNLQFIMDGKLKEDALERTPFQVRFEVLDDEPEYVHLMINAANHTLRLFTTHYSLLLLQQMKRLYARKETDLDPHIFLRYETVVREWWSSLPDELRPCKDPFLFQSNDVDTLPKGSFRTLPFVMVHVMTMMLHSVLLKPRESTSGGSRGDFLGVLRQHALSMAMRSCGILLHLFRYVDLFRDNGDSLSFMFLGQIIYTLSCIKSCSEARLTQQLEEDFEKLFEQFVACVPPDHNIPSDMSPITTAISTNMVSPTLGIYNDFALSGYALYYDILRSSVAQLQTIS
;
A
#
# COMPACT_ATOMS: atom_id res chain seq x y z
N MET A 1 -5.50 -33.16 42.22
CA MET A 1 -5.98 -33.69 40.92
C MET A 1 -6.91 -32.67 40.28
N SER A 2 -6.43 -31.92 39.27
CA SER A 2 -7.19 -30.88 38.59
C SER A 2 -8.17 -31.53 37.61
N ARG A 3 -9.48 -31.48 37.89
CA ARG A 3 -10.52 -31.84 36.91
C ARG A 3 -10.34 -30.88 35.72
N ARG A 4 -9.97 -31.42 34.55
CA ARG A 4 -10.05 -30.67 33.28
C ARG A 4 -11.52 -30.32 33.06
N LYS A 5 -11.92 -29.11 33.43
CA LYS A 5 -13.28 -28.60 33.19
C LYS A 5 -13.45 -28.32 31.71
N THR A 6 -14.57 -28.78 31.14
CA THR A 6 -15.01 -28.52 29.77
C THR A 6 -15.07 -27.01 29.51
N PRO A 7 -14.65 -26.52 28.32
CA PRO A 7 -14.78 -25.10 27.97
C PRO A 7 -16.23 -24.63 28.09
N CYS A 8 -16.46 -23.42 28.62
CA CYS A 8 -17.80 -22.81 28.64
C CYS A 8 -18.34 -22.63 27.22
N ILE A 9 -19.67 -22.47 27.07
CA ILE A 9 -20.33 -22.32 25.76
C ILE A 9 -19.68 -21.19 24.96
N GLU A 10 -19.45 -20.04 25.58
CA GLU A 10 -18.87 -18.89 24.90
C GLU A 10 -17.45 -19.15 24.40
N CYS A 11 -16.60 -19.79 25.22
CA CYS A 11 -15.26 -20.20 24.79
C CYS A 11 -15.32 -21.29 23.72
N ARG A 12 -16.27 -22.22 23.79
CA ARG A 12 -16.44 -23.31 22.82
C ARG A 12 -16.91 -22.78 21.46
N THR A 13 -17.94 -21.95 21.44
CA THR A 13 -18.51 -21.32 20.23
C THR A 13 -17.46 -20.47 19.52
N ARG A 14 -16.67 -19.69 20.27
CA ARG A 14 -15.60 -18.86 19.69
C ARG A 14 -14.28 -19.60 19.44
N ARG A 15 -14.22 -20.92 19.71
CA ARG A 15 -13.01 -21.77 19.61
C ARG A 15 -11.81 -21.19 20.38
N ARG A 16 -12.01 -20.81 21.64
CA ARG A 16 -11.01 -20.14 22.50
C ARG A 16 -10.61 -21.01 23.69
N LYS A 17 -9.40 -20.79 24.18
CA LYS A 17 -8.88 -21.45 25.40
C LYS A 17 -9.66 -20.96 26.62
N CYS A 18 -10.28 -21.91 27.34
CA CYS A 18 -11.06 -21.63 28.54
C CYS A 18 -10.22 -21.95 29.76
N VAL A 19 -9.82 -20.92 30.52
CA VAL A 19 -8.99 -21.08 31.73
C VAL A 19 -9.84 -20.82 32.96
N TRP A 20 -9.87 -21.81 33.86
CA TRP A 20 -10.60 -21.77 35.13
C TRP A 20 -9.61 -21.63 36.28
N HIS A 21 -9.83 -20.67 37.17
CA HIS A 21 -9.19 -20.68 38.49
C HIS A 21 -10.01 -21.51 39.47
N LEU A 22 -9.30 -22.19 40.38
CA LEU A 22 -9.91 -22.82 41.54
C LEU A 22 -10.65 -21.71 42.32
N ASN A 23 -11.97 -21.81 42.42
CA ASN A 23 -12.91 -20.91 43.13
C ASN A 23 -13.61 -19.80 42.33
N LEU A 24 -13.48 -19.72 41.00
CA LEU A 24 -14.31 -18.81 40.19
C LEU A 24 -15.49 -19.53 39.53
N SER A 25 -16.68 -18.91 39.58
CA SER A 25 -17.91 -19.36 38.91
C SER A 25 -17.88 -19.12 37.40
N SER A 26 -17.08 -18.15 36.95
CA SER A 26 -16.82 -17.83 35.55
C SER A 26 -15.37 -18.14 35.17
N CYS A 27 -15.14 -18.50 33.90
CA CYS A 27 -13.77 -18.59 33.39
C CYS A 27 -13.13 -17.18 33.36
N LEU A 28 -11.80 -17.13 33.43
CA LEU A 28 -11.05 -15.87 33.53
C LEU A 28 -11.44 -14.89 32.41
N ARG A 29 -11.63 -15.42 31.20
CA ARG A 29 -11.96 -14.66 30.00
C ARG A 29 -13.36 -14.05 30.04
N CYS A 30 -14.38 -14.82 30.39
CA CYS A 30 -15.74 -14.30 30.50
C CYS A 30 -15.84 -13.26 31.63
N SER A 31 -15.14 -13.50 32.75
CA SER A 31 -15.06 -12.57 33.88
C SER A 31 -14.45 -11.22 33.49
N GLN A 32 -13.33 -11.22 32.75
CA GLN A 32 -12.66 -9.99 32.33
C GLN A 32 -13.48 -9.15 31.36
N ARG A 33 -14.38 -9.79 30.58
CA ARG A 33 -15.21 -9.11 29.60
C ARG A 33 -16.58 -8.69 30.13
N GLY A 34 -16.91 -9.03 31.38
CA GLY A 34 -18.26 -8.84 31.91
C GLY A 34 -19.34 -9.62 31.15
N ILE A 35 -18.96 -10.75 30.52
CA ILE A 35 -19.88 -11.59 29.75
C ILE A 35 -20.25 -12.80 30.61
N GLU A 36 -21.51 -13.21 30.53
CA GLU A 36 -22.01 -14.37 31.26
C GLU A 36 -21.29 -15.66 30.83
N CYS A 37 -20.75 -16.39 31.81
CA CYS A 37 -19.99 -17.61 31.57
C CYS A 37 -20.89 -18.85 31.75
N ILE A 38 -21.51 -19.31 30.67
CA ILE A 38 -22.43 -20.46 30.71
C ILE A 38 -21.64 -21.77 30.61
N GLN A 39 -21.70 -22.61 31.63
CA GLN A 39 -21.09 -23.94 31.60
C GLN A 39 -21.88 -24.87 30.67
N VAL A 40 -21.17 -25.73 29.94
CA VAL A 40 -21.81 -26.78 29.16
C VAL A 40 -22.17 -27.90 30.13
N ASP A 41 -23.46 -28.02 30.47
CA ASP A 41 -23.96 -29.22 31.12
C ASP A 41 -23.90 -30.38 30.12
N GLU A 42 -23.30 -31.51 30.51
CA GLU A 42 -23.01 -32.65 29.62
C GLU A 42 -24.27 -33.39 29.13
N ASP A 43 -25.48 -32.94 29.48
CA ASP A 43 -26.74 -33.65 29.22
C ASP A 43 -27.66 -33.05 28.15
N ASN A 44 -27.33 -31.90 27.54
CA ASN A 44 -28.22 -31.25 26.55
C ASN A 44 -27.59 -31.08 25.16
N SER A 45 -27.13 -32.18 24.57
CA SER A 45 -26.88 -32.25 23.13
C SER A 45 -28.02 -33.04 22.45
N ASN A 46 -29.15 -32.39 22.19
CA ASN A 46 -30.10 -32.85 21.17
C ASN A 46 -30.93 -31.68 20.62
N ASP A 47 -30.72 -31.44 19.32
CA ASP A 47 -31.67 -30.98 18.30
C ASP A 47 -32.68 -29.87 18.60
N SER A 48 -32.54 -28.73 17.89
CA SER A 48 -33.70 -28.06 17.24
C SER A 48 -33.39 -26.92 16.24
N ASP A 49 -32.17 -26.71 15.74
CA ASP A 49 -31.84 -25.52 14.93
C ASP A 49 -32.01 -25.63 13.40
N THR A 50 -32.90 -26.49 12.90
CA THR A 50 -33.09 -26.66 11.44
C THR A 50 -34.47 -26.32 10.89
N ARG A 51 -35.38 -25.75 11.69
CA ARG A 51 -36.74 -25.39 11.19
C ARG A 51 -37.09 -23.90 11.21
N GLY A 52 -36.21 -23.02 11.69
CA GLY A 52 -36.43 -21.56 11.68
C GLY A 52 -35.77 -20.80 10.51
N GLY A 53 -34.77 -21.40 9.86
CA GLY A 53 -33.92 -20.72 8.88
C GLY A 53 -34.61 -20.40 7.54
N GLU A 54 -35.45 -21.29 7.03
CA GLU A 54 -36.15 -21.06 5.74
C GLU A 54 -37.22 -19.97 5.84
N GLN A 55 -37.94 -19.89 6.96
CA GLN A 55 -38.93 -18.83 7.18
C GLN A 55 -38.29 -17.46 7.35
N GLN A 56 -37.12 -17.39 8.00
CA GLN A 56 -36.37 -16.14 8.10
C GLN A 56 -35.78 -15.75 6.74
N LEU A 57 -35.25 -16.71 5.97
CA LEU A 57 -34.69 -16.44 4.64
C LEU A 57 -35.74 -15.85 3.67
N GLU A 58 -36.97 -16.35 3.72
CA GLU A 58 -38.05 -15.83 2.89
C GLU A 58 -38.49 -14.42 3.32
N GLN A 59 -38.52 -14.15 4.63
CA GLN A 59 -38.74 -12.79 5.14
C GLN A 59 -37.63 -11.80 4.74
N TRP A 60 -36.38 -12.26 4.71
CA TRP A 60 -35.26 -11.43 4.27
C TRP A 60 -35.30 -11.16 2.76
N LYS A 61 -35.74 -12.11 1.94
CA LYS A 61 -35.97 -11.89 0.51
C LYS A 61 -37.04 -10.85 0.26
N ASP A 62 -38.21 -10.97 0.90
CA ASP A 62 -39.29 -9.99 0.78
C ASP A 62 -38.83 -8.58 1.22
N HIS A 63 -37.98 -8.50 2.25
CA HIS A 63 -37.44 -7.23 2.71
C HIS A 63 -36.46 -6.60 1.71
N VAL A 64 -35.60 -7.41 1.08
CA VAL A 64 -34.67 -6.95 0.03
C VAL A 64 -35.43 -6.47 -1.20
N ASP A 65 -36.43 -7.23 -1.67
CA ASP A 65 -37.25 -6.84 -2.82
C ASP A 65 -38.01 -5.53 -2.56
N THR A 66 -38.50 -5.35 -1.33
CA THR A 66 -39.15 -4.10 -0.91
C THR A 66 -38.17 -2.93 -0.91
N MET A 67 -36.94 -3.11 -0.42
CA MET A 67 -35.91 -2.07 -0.44
C MET A 67 -35.45 -1.73 -1.87
N GLU A 68 -35.29 -2.72 -2.75
CA GLU A 68 -34.95 -2.47 -4.16
C GLU A 68 -36.03 -1.65 -4.85
N THR A 69 -37.30 -1.95 -4.56
CA THR A 69 -38.44 -1.18 -5.08
C THR A 69 -38.44 0.26 -4.56
N GLN A 70 -38.12 0.46 -3.28
CA GLN A 70 -38.00 1.79 -2.68
C GLN A 70 -36.81 2.59 -3.26
N LEU A 71 -35.67 1.94 -3.50
CA LEU A 71 -34.50 2.54 -4.15
C LEU A 71 -34.82 2.97 -5.58
N GLN A 72 -35.49 2.12 -6.37
CA GLN A 72 -35.93 2.48 -7.72
C GLN A 72 -36.90 3.67 -7.69
N GLN A 73 -37.85 3.71 -6.74
CA GLN A 73 -38.75 4.86 -6.59
C GLN A 73 -38.00 6.14 -6.22
N LEU A 74 -37.00 6.06 -5.33
CA LEU A 74 -36.14 7.18 -4.97
C LEU A 74 -35.28 7.67 -6.15
N GLU A 75 -34.66 6.76 -6.90
CA GLU A 75 -33.91 7.09 -8.11
C GLU A 75 -34.79 7.76 -9.16
N THR A 76 -36.03 7.28 -9.34
CA THR A 76 -36.98 7.86 -10.28
C THR A 76 -37.42 9.26 -9.81
N SER A 77 -37.71 9.42 -8.53
CA SER A 77 -38.08 10.71 -7.93
C SER A 77 -36.92 11.72 -7.97
N MET A 78 -35.69 11.26 -7.75
CA MET A 78 -34.48 12.07 -7.80
C MET A 78 -34.15 12.47 -9.24
N SER A 79 -34.31 11.54 -10.20
CA SER A 79 -34.18 11.82 -11.63
C SER A 79 -35.24 12.82 -12.12
N GLN A 80 -36.46 12.75 -11.60
CA GLN A 80 -37.53 13.72 -11.86
C GLN A 80 -37.23 15.09 -11.23
N LEU A 81 -36.67 15.13 -10.01
CA LEU A 81 -36.21 16.37 -9.36
C LEU A 81 -35.04 17.02 -10.10
N ILE A 82 -34.10 16.22 -10.63
CA ILE A 82 -32.98 16.70 -11.45
C ILE A 82 -33.50 17.27 -12.78
N ARG A 83 -34.47 16.60 -13.44
CA ARG A 83 -35.14 17.12 -14.64
C ARG A 83 -36.05 18.34 -14.37
N ALA A 84 -36.64 18.46 -13.18
CA ALA A 84 -37.47 19.61 -12.81
C ALA A 84 -36.62 20.83 -12.40
N LYS A 85 -35.37 20.63 -11.95
CA LYS A 85 -34.41 21.70 -11.66
C LYS A 85 -33.64 22.22 -12.88
N THR A 86 -33.73 21.56 -14.04
CA THR A 86 -33.23 22.08 -15.32
C THR A 86 -34.22 23.04 -15.99
N THR A 87 -34.75 24.00 -15.24
CA THR A 87 -35.14 25.29 -15.84
C THR A 87 -33.86 26.06 -16.16
N PRO A 88 -33.74 26.76 -17.30
CA PRO A 88 -32.56 27.56 -17.62
C PRO A 88 -32.48 28.70 -16.60
N LYS A 89 -31.73 28.53 -15.52
CA LYS A 89 -31.30 29.66 -14.70
C LYS A 89 -30.41 30.50 -15.59
N GLU A 90 -30.75 31.79 -15.73
CA GLU A 90 -29.91 32.77 -16.39
C GLU A 90 -28.47 32.62 -15.88
N GLU A 91 -27.52 32.46 -16.80
CA GLU A 91 -26.11 32.36 -16.44
C GLU A 91 -25.68 33.69 -15.78
N PRO A 92 -25.09 33.65 -14.58
CA PRO A 92 -24.62 34.86 -13.90
C PRO A 92 -23.62 35.63 -14.76
N THR A 93 -23.75 36.96 -14.79
CA THR A 93 -22.92 37.84 -15.62
C THR A 93 -21.84 38.52 -14.79
N TRP A 94 -20.59 38.12 -14.97
CA TRP A 94 -19.46 38.68 -14.22
C TRP A 94 -18.76 39.81 -14.97
N HIS A 95 -18.48 40.89 -14.25
CA HIS A 95 -17.71 42.04 -14.71
C HIS A 95 -16.27 41.92 -14.20
N LEU A 96 -15.33 41.97 -15.14
CA LEU A 96 -13.90 41.86 -14.91
C LEU A 96 -13.21 43.13 -15.42
N SER A 97 -12.26 43.66 -14.66
CA SER A 97 -11.40 44.76 -15.05
C SER A 97 -9.94 44.35 -15.02
N ILE A 98 -9.09 45.04 -15.78
CA ILE A 98 -7.63 44.86 -15.72
C ILE A 98 -7.05 46.14 -15.13
N HIS A 99 -6.53 46.03 -13.92
CA HIS A 99 -5.85 47.12 -13.23
C HIS A 99 -4.36 46.77 -13.11
N GLN A 100 -3.49 47.54 -13.77
CA GLN A 100 -2.03 47.36 -13.74
C GLN A 100 -1.55 45.96 -14.15
N GLY A 101 -2.25 45.33 -15.11
CA GLY A 101 -1.93 43.97 -15.56
C GLY A 101 -2.47 42.86 -14.65
N VAL A 102 -3.20 43.19 -13.59
CA VAL A 102 -3.91 42.24 -12.73
C VAL A 102 -5.38 42.21 -13.15
N LEU A 103 -5.89 41.02 -13.47
CA LEU A 103 -7.31 40.80 -13.73
C LEU A 103 -8.06 40.77 -12.39
N GLN A 104 -9.04 41.64 -12.22
CA GLN A 104 -9.83 41.78 -11.00
C GLN A 104 -11.31 41.51 -11.31
N LEU A 105 -11.97 40.73 -10.44
CA LEU A 105 -13.41 40.52 -10.47
C LEU A 105 -14.09 41.68 -9.73
N ASP A 106 -14.81 42.53 -10.46
CA ASP A 106 -15.51 43.70 -9.90
C ASP A 106 -16.92 43.34 -9.41
N SER A 107 -17.45 42.23 -9.90
CA SER A 107 -18.75 41.70 -9.51
C SER A 107 -18.66 40.90 -8.21
N ARG A 108 -19.68 41.00 -7.36
CA ARG A 108 -19.77 40.18 -6.15
C ARG A 108 -20.32 38.80 -6.49
N ILE A 109 -19.68 37.77 -5.95
CA ILE A 109 -20.20 36.40 -5.96
C ILE A 109 -21.10 36.25 -4.73
N GLU A 110 -22.38 35.95 -4.95
CA GLU A 110 -23.41 35.96 -3.90
C GLU A 110 -23.64 34.58 -3.26
N SER A 111 -23.13 33.50 -3.87
CA SER A 111 -23.31 32.12 -3.37
C SER A 111 -22.13 31.20 -3.67
N VAL A 112 -22.06 30.07 -2.98
CA VAL A 112 -21.04 29.02 -3.24
C VAL A 112 -21.27 28.37 -4.60
N GLU A 113 -22.53 28.20 -5.00
CA GLU A 113 -22.91 27.70 -6.32
C GLU A 113 -22.45 28.65 -7.43
N GLU A 114 -22.64 29.96 -7.27
CA GLU A 114 -22.13 30.96 -8.20
C GLU A 114 -20.59 30.97 -8.22
N ALA A 115 -19.93 30.78 -7.07
CA ALA A 115 -18.47 30.66 -7.01
C ALA A 115 -17.95 29.47 -7.83
N GLN A 116 -18.66 28.34 -7.81
CA GLN A 116 -18.34 27.17 -8.63
C GLN A 116 -18.56 27.45 -10.12
N GLN A 117 -19.68 28.11 -10.47
CA GLN A 117 -19.97 28.53 -11.85
C GLN A 117 -18.92 29.52 -12.36
N PHE A 118 -18.52 30.50 -11.54
CA PHE A 118 -17.46 31.44 -11.85
C PHE A 118 -16.14 30.73 -12.06
N ASN A 119 -15.77 29.77 -11.21
CA ASN A 119 -14.55 28.99 -11.41
C ASN A 119 -14.57 28.25 -12.76
N GLN A 120 -15.67 27.57 -13.08
CA GLN A 120 -15.83 26.87 -14.36
C GLN A 120 -15.76 27.82 -15.55
N ALA A 121 -16.43 28.97 -15.47
CA ALA A 121 -16.42 30.00 -16.50
C ALA A 121 -15.05 30.67 -16.64
N PHE A 122 -14.38 30.98 -15.54
CA PHE A 122 -13.05 31.56 -15.50
C PHE A 122 -12.06 30.69 -16.27
N PHE A 123 -12.03 29.39 -15.98
CA PHE A 123 -11.21 28.45 -16.75
C PHE A 123 -11.65 28.33 -18.21
N ARG A 124 -12.95 28.39 -18.50
CA ARG A 124 -13.46 28.30 -19.87
C ARG A 124 -13.12 29.53 -20.72
N TYR A 125 -13.20 30.74 -20.19
CA TYR A 125 -13.10 31.97 -20.98
C TYR A 125 -11.72 32.65 -20.90
N LEU A 126 -10.99 32.47 -19.80
CA LEU A 126 -9.73 33.18 -19.56
C LEU A 126 -8.51 32.26 -19.63
N SER A 127 -8.71 30.94 -19.70
CA SER A 127 -7.61 30.03 -19.96
C SER A 127 -7.10 30.26 -21.39
N PRO A 128 -5.76 30.35 -21.60
CA PRO A 128 -5.18 30.37 -22.94
C PRO A 128 -5.46 29.08 -23.73
N PHE A 129 -6.01 28.06 -23.05
CA PHE A 129 -6.38 26.77 -23.60
C PHE A 129 -7.90 26.64 -23.86
N CYS A 130 -8.69 27.71 -23.72
CA CYS A 130 -10.16 27.69 -23.84
C CYS A 130 -10.67 26.93 -25.07
N SER A 131 -10.07 27.19 -26.23
CA SER A 131 -10.42 26.60 -27.52
C SER A 131 -10.20 25.08 -27.58
N LEU A 132 -9.36 24.52 -26.70
CA LEU A 132 -9.15 23.08 -26.56
C LEU A 132 -10.30 22.42 -25.79
N PHE A 133 -10.88 23.13 -24.82
CA PHE A 133 -11.95 22.64 -23.95
C PHE A 133 -13.35 22.79 -24.53
N GLU A 134 -13.56 23.74 -25.45
CA GLU A 134 -14.82 23.89 -26.19
C GLU A 134 -15.17 22.66 -27.03
N ARG A 135 -14.18 21.81 -27.37
CA ARG A 135 -14.35 20.61 -28.20
C ARG A 135 -14.57 19.31 -27.41
N GLY A 136 -14.91 19.41 -26.12
CA GLY A 136 -15.13 18.27 -25.22
C GLY A 136 -13.85 17.78 -24.52
N PRO A 137 -13.99 16.84 -23.56
CA PRO A 137 -12.87 16.40 -22.73
C PRO A 137 -11.75 15.73 -23.55
N ILE A 138 -10.53 15.76 -23.02
CA ILE A 138 -9.40 15.01 -23.56
C ILE A 138 -9.38 13.64 -22.88
N LEU A 139 -9.79 12.64 -23.64
CA LEU A 139 -9.71 11.24 -23.24
C LEU A 139 -8.28 10.74 -23.40
N PHE A 140 -7.75 10.14 -22.35
CA PHE A 140 -6.55 9.33 -22.48
C PHE A 140 -6.88 7.88 -22.15
N GLU A 141 -6.16 7.00 -22.82
CA GLU A 141 -6.19 5.57 -22.59
C GLU A 141 -4.75 5.08 -22.51
N SER A 142 -4.46 4.18 -21.56
CA SER A 142 -3.15 3.56 -21.54
C SER A 142 -3.07 2.50 -22.64
N ALA A 143 -2.26 2.76 -23.67
CA ALA A 143 -1.98 1.76 -24.70
C ALA A 143 -1.10 0.61 -24.19
N THR A 144 -0.42 0.79 -23.04
CA THR A 144 0.56 -0.15 -22.49
C THR A 144 0.02 -0.75 -21.19
N SER A 145 0.09 -2.07 -21.04
CA SER A 145 -0.29 -2.70 -19.76
C SER A 145 0.74 -2.42 -18.69
N HIS A 146 0.30 -2.05 -17.49
CA HIS A 146 1.13 -2.18 -16.29
C HIS A 146 1.17 -3.64 -15.87
N ILE A 147 2.16 -4.39 -16.36
CA ILE A 147 2.23 -5.84 -16.21
C ILE A 147 2.28 -6.26 -14.74
N LEU A 148 3.02 -5.54 -13.90
CA LEU A 148 3.10 -5.82 -12.47
C LEU A 148 1.72 -5.67 -11.82
N ILE A 149 1.07 -4.51 -11.98
CA ILE A 149 -0.27 -4.28 -11.40
C ILE A 149 -1.26 -5.30 -11.94
N LYS A 150 -1.29 -5.54 -13.26
CA LYS A 150 -2.19 -6.51 -13.89
C LYS A 150 -1.99 -7.92 -13.33
N SER A 151 -0.74 -8.37 -13.19
CA SER A 151 -0.42 -9.69 -12.65
C SER A 151 -0.85 -9.81 -11.18
N MET A 152 -0.59 -8.77 -10.37
CA MET A 152 -1.03 -8.73 -8.98
C MET A 152 -2.56 -8.75 -8.86
N MET A 153 -3.29 -8.04 -9.72
CA MET A 153 -4.76 -8.10 -9.78
C MET A 153 -5.28 -9.51 -10.09
N LEU A 154 -4.62 -10.24 -10.99
CA LEU A 154 -5.00 -11.62 -11.32
C LEU A 154 -4.73 -12.58 -10.16
N ILE A 155 -3.55 -12.46 -9.54
CA ILE A 155 -3.08 -13.42 -8.53
C ILE A 155 -3.77 -13.23 -7.19
N THR A 156 -4.01 -11.98 -6.78
CA THR A 156 -4.67 -11.74 -5.49
C THR A 156 -6.13 -12.24 -5.46
N ASN A 157 -6.74 -12.43 -6.63
CA ASN A 157 -8.06 -13.03 -6.79
C ASN A 157 -8.01 -14.57 -6.87
N PHE A 158 -6.83 -15.16 -7.06
CA PHE A 158 -6.65 -16.61 -7.10
C PHE A 158 -6.49 -17.17 -5.68
N ASP A 159 -7.24 -18.22 -5.37
CA ASP A 159 -7.09 -18.96 -4.12
C ASP A 159 -5.90 -19.92 -4.22
N MET A 160 -4.73 -19.41 -3.86
CA MET A 160 -3.52 -20.24 -3.77
C MET A 160 -3.75 -21.38 -2.76
N PRO A 161 -3.45 -22.64 -3.13
CA PRO A 161 -3.50 -23.76 -2.19
C PRO A 161 -2.65 -23.45 -0.97
N GLN A 162 -3.21 -23.59 0.24
CA GLN A 162 -2.43 -23.36 1.44
C GLN A 162 -1.44 -24.51 1.64
N GLN A 163 -0.15 -24.20 1.57
CA GLN A 163 0.85 -25.16 2.01
C GLN A 163 0.90 -25.25 3.54
N PRO A 164 1.09 -26.47 4.09
CA PRO A 164 1.38 -26.63 5.50
C PRO A 164 2.70 -25.92 5.85
N SER A 165 2.77 -25.33 7.05
CA SER A 165 4.01 -24.73 7.58
C SER A 165 5.15 -25.76 7.54
N TYR A 166 6.35 -25.33 7.16
CA TYR A 166 7.49 -26.25 7.16
C TYR A 166 7.85 -26.62 8.61
N SER A 167 7.96 -27.93 8.89
CA SER A 167 8.32 -28.38 10.23
C SER A 167 9.79 -28.10 10.52
N ILE A 168 10.05 -27.25 11.53
CA ILE A 168 11.40 -26.94 11.99
C ILE A 168 12.20 -28.17 12.44
N GLN A 169 11.51 -29.23 12.86
CA GLN A 169 12.12 -30.51 13.24
C GLN A 169 12.86 -31.15 12.07
N LYS A 170 12.43 -30.92 10.82
CA LYS A 170 13.14 -31.40 9.63
C LYS A 170 14.50 -30.71 9.48
N MET A 171 14.60 -29.41 9.74
CA MET A 171 15.87 -28.67 9.66
C MET A 171 16.83 -29.10 10.78
N LEU A 172 16.31 -29.25 12.00
CA LEU A 172 17.07 -29.75 13.15
C LEU A 172 17.60 -31.18 12.94
N ALA A 173 16.87 -32.01 12.18
CA ALA A 173 17.31 -33.36 11.83
C ALA A 173 18.41 -33.38 10.75
N HIS A 174 18.39 -32.44 9.80
CA HIS A 174 19.37 -32.39 8.69
C HIS A 174 20.69 -31.71 9.07
N THR A 175 20.69 -30.84 10.09
CA THR A 175 21.89 -30.15 10.58
C THR A 175 22.80 -31.01 11.46
N GLY A 176 22.51 -32.31 11.61
CA GLY A 176 23.45 -33.27 12.21
C GLY A 176 23.76 -32.96 13.68
N GLY A 177 22.75 -33.05 14.54
CA GLY A 177 22.88 -32.95 15.99
C GLY A 177 22.67 -31.54 16.52
N CYS A 178 21.45 -31.23 16.96
CA CYS A 178 21.16 -29.99 17.67
C CYS A 178 20.36 -30.26 18.95
N ASP A 179 21.01 -30.89 19.92
CA ASP A 179 20.89 -30.43 21.30
C ASP A 179 21.82 -29.20 21.36
N THR A 180 21.42 -27.94 21.34
CA THR A 180 20.17 -27.23 21.61
C THR A 180 20.30 -25.89 20.90
N ILE A 181 19.44 -25.52 19.94
CA ILE A 181 19.41 -24.12 19.46
C ILE A 181 19.12 -23.26 20.70
N ASP A 182 20.04 -22.34 21.03
CA ASP A 182 19.80 -21.32 22.04
C ASP A 182 18.82 -20.28 21.47
N TRP A 183 17.54 -20.64 21.52
CA TRP A 183 16.44 -19.82 21.05
C TRP A 183 16.41 -18.45 21.73
N HIS A 184 16.81 -18.37 22.99
CA HIS A 184 16.80 -17.13 23.74
C HIS A 184 17.84 -16.17 23.16
N SER A 185 19.09 -16.63 23.00
CA SER A 185 20.14 -15.83 22.37
C SER A 185 19.80 -15.42 20.93
N MET A 186 19.25 -16.36 20.14
CA MET A 186 18.82 -16.06 18.76
C MET A 186 17.74 -14.98 18.70
N VAL A 187 16.70 -15.09 19.51
CA VAL A 187 15.62 -14.09 19.56
C VAL A 187 16.16 -12.72 19.98
N HIS A 188 17.01 -12.68 21.01
CA HIS A 188 17.66 -11.44 21.43
C HIS A 188 18.47 -10.81 20.31
N GLN A 189 19.29 -11.59 19.61
CA GLN A 189 20.09 -11.10 18.50
C GLN A 189 19.21 -10.54 17.38
N ILE A 190 18.16 -11.26 16.97
CA ILE A 190 17.26 -10.81 15.90
C ILE A 190 16.55 -9.49 16.28
N VAL A 191 16.12 -9.34 17.53
CA VAL A 191 15.47 -8.12 18.00
C VAL A 191 16.47 -6.96 18.11
N HIS A 192 17.72 -7.23 18.49
CA HIS A 192 18.79 -6.23 18.46
C HIS A 192 19.09 -5.79 17.03
N ASP A 193 19.20 -6.73 16.09
CA ASP A 193 19.35 -6.41 14.66
C ASP A 193 18.21 -5.49 14.19
N TYR A 194 16.96 -5.75 14.60
CA TYR A 194 15.83 -4.87 14.26
C TYR A 194 16.02 -3.43 14.78
N MET A 195 16.51 -3.27 16.00
CA MET A 195 16.77 -1.94 16.57
C MET A 195 17.88 -1.20 15.82
N ASP A 196 18.88 -1.91 15.33
CA ASP A 196 20.10 -1.36 14.75
C ASP A 196 20.02 -1.15 13.21
N VAL A 197 19.05 -1.77 12.53
CA VAL A 197 18.90 -1.66 11.07
C VAL A 197 18.52 -0.24 10.63
N ASP A 198 19.46 0.48 10.04
CA ASP A 198 19.27 1.77 9.38
C ASP A 198 18.87 1.60 7.90
N ARG A 199 17.74 0.91 7.64
CA ARG A 199 17.22 0.73 6.28
C ARG A 199 16.13 1.72 5.93
N PHE A 200 15.94 1.86 4.62
CA PHE A 200 14.87 2.59 3.96
C PHE A 200 13.48 1.97 4.21
N GLN A 201 13.06 1.90 5.47
CA GLN A 201 11.64 1.77 5.81
C GLN A 201 11.03 3.17 5.72
N PHE A 202 9.89 3.31 5.04
CA PHE A 202 9.23 4.61 4.88
C PHE A 202 8.99 5.29 6.25
N ILE A 203 8.61 4.50 7.26
CA ILE A 203 8.60 4.89 8.67
C ILE A 203 8.97 3.70 9.57
N ARG A 204 9.63 3.97 10.69
CA ARG A 204 9.77 3.02 11.80
C ARG A 204 8.55 3.12 12.69
N THR A 205 7.93 1.97 12.98
CA THR A 205 6.64 1.94 13.68
C THR A 205 6.72 1.62 15.16
N LEU A 206 7.86 1.14 15.64
CA LEU A 206 8.07 0.84 17.05
C LEU A 206 9.03 1.84 17.71
N HIS A 207 8.72 2.18 18.96
CA HIS A 207 9.55 2.98 19.82
C HIS A 207 10.70 2.14 20.41
N ILE A 208 11.94 2.43 20.01
CA ILE A 208 13.12 1.62 20.36
C ILE A 208 13.38 1.55 21.88
N PRO A 209 13.36 2.67 22.63
CA PRO A 209 13.53 2.64 24.08
C PRO A 209 12.51 1.72 24.78
N THR A 210 11.22 1.86 24.45
CA THR A 210 10.16 1.00 25.02
C THR A 210 10.32 -0.46 24.62
N LEU A 211 10.72 -0.74 23.37
CA LEU A 211 10.97 -2.09 22.90
C LEU A 211 12.14 -2.74 23.68
N ARG A 212 13.21 -1.98 23.94
CA ARG A 212 14.37 -2.46 24.72
C ARG A 212 13.98 -2.81 26.16
N ILE A 213 13.21 -1.93 26.80
CA ILE A 213 12.68 -2.19 28.16
C ILE A 213 11.80 -3.46 28.14
N ARG A 214 10.92 -3.59 27.15
CA ARG A 214 10.06 -4.76 26.99
C ARG A 214 10.86 -6.04 26.81
N LEU A 215 11.87 -6.04 25.94
CA LEU A 215 12.74 -7.20 25.72
C LEU A 215 13.42 -7.64 27.03
N ASN A 216 14.02 -6.71 27.76
CA ASN A 216 14.74 -7.00 29.01
C ASN A 216 13.81 -7.51 30.14
N ASN A 217 12.55 -7.08 30.15
CA ASN A 217 11.58 -7.48 31.18
C ASN A 217 10.79 -8.74 30.82
N THR A 218 10.88 -9.21 29.57
CA THR A 218 10.13 -10.38 29.11
C THR A 218 10.87 -11.66 29.52
N LYS A 219 10.29 -12.42 30.46
CA LYS A 219 10.88 -13.68 30.94
C LYS A 219 10.87 -14.79 29.89
N ASP A 220 9.80 -14.87 29.10
CA ASP A 220 9.64 -15.82 28.00
C ASP A 220 9.30 -15.05 26.72
N PRO A 221 10.27 -14.84 25.80
CA PRO A 221 10.05 -14.13 24.55
C PRO A 221 8.95 -14.73 23.69
N PHE A 222 8.73 -16.06 23.76
CA PHE A 222 7.70 -16.75 22.96
C PHE A 222 6.27 -16.41 23.37
N SER A 223 6.08 -15.92 24.60
CA SER A 223 4.78 -15.43 25.08
C SER A 223 4.45 -14.02 24.61
N CYS A 224 5.41 -13.30 24.01
CA CYS A 224 5.24 -11.94 23.54
C CYS A 224 5.01 -11.91 22.02
N PRO A 225 3.77 -11.66 21.54
CA PRO A 225 3.48 -11.68 20.11
C PRO A 225 4.28 -10.63 19.34
N LEU A 226 4.51 -9.45 19.94
CA LEU A 226 5.32 -8.40 19.33
C LEU A 226 6.76 -8.84 19.04
N ILE A 227 7.42 -9.50 20.01
CA ILE A 227 8.79 -10.00 19.83
C ILE A 227 8.82 -11.08 18.74
N MET A 228 7.87 -12.01 18.76
CA MET A 228 7.78 -13.04 17.73
C MET A 228 7.51 -12.45 16.34
N ALA A 229 6.66 -11.42 16.22
CA ALA A 229 6.43 -10.75 14.94
C ALA A 229 7.67 -10.02 14.41
N ILE A 230 8.50 -9.44 15.29
CA ILE A 230 9.81 -8.90 14.89
C ILE A 230 10.68 -10.03 14.34
N CYS A 231 10.75 -11.17 15.03
CA CYS A 231 11.51 -12.33 14.53
C CYS A 231 11.02 -12.80 13.16
N VAL A 232 9.70 -12.90 12.96
CA VAL A 232 9.10 -13.21 11.65
C VAL A 232 9.56 -12.21 10.59
N SER A 233 9.37 -10.92 10.84
CA SER A 233 9.69 -9.85 9.87
C SER A 233 11.16 -9.86 9.48
N MET A 234 12.05 -9.96 10.48
CA MET A 234 13.49 -9.88 10.30
C MET A 234 14.06 -11.08 9.54
N VAL A 235 13.62 -12.28 9.88
CA VAL A 235 14.04 -13.53 9.21
C VAL A 235 13.46 -13.61 7.80
N ALA A 236 12.17 -13.31 7.63
CA ALA A 236 11.49 -13.32 6.33
C ALA A 236 12.15 -12.37 5.32
N SER A 237 12.54 -11.19 5.78
CA SER A 237 13.18 -10.15 4.97
C SER A 237 14.69 -10.37 4.76
N GLY A 238 15.28 -11.39 5.40
CA GLY A 238 16.74 -11.63 5.39
C GLY A 238 17.57 -10.49 6.01
N LEU A 239 16.97 -9.68 6.89
CA LEU A 239 17.66 -8.64 7.66
C LEU A 239 18.55 -9.24 8.73
N SER A 240 18.09 -10.35 9.31
CA SER A 240 18.84 -11.20 10.23
C SER A 240 19.04 -12.59 9.61
N CYS A 241 19.88 -13.41 10.24
CA CYS A 241 20.21 -14.76 9.78
C CYS A 241 20.74 -14.78 8.32
N LYS A 242 21.60 -13.82 7.95
CA LYS A 242 22.09 -13.64 6.55
C LYS A 242 22.79 -14.86 5.95
N GLN A 243 23.31 -15.75 6.79
CA GLN A 243 24.00 -16.98 6.38
C GLN A 243 23.02 -18.13 6.08
N SER A 244 21.75 -18.00 6.46
CA SER A 244 20.74 -19.04 6.25
C SER A 244 20.26 -19.08 4.80
N THR A 245 20.06 -20.29 4.29
CA THR A 245 19.46 -20.54 2.98
C THR A 245 18.00 -20.04 2.93
N PRO A 246 17.42 -19.81 1.74
CA PRO A 246 16.00 -19.44 1.62
C PRO A 246 15.05 -20.41 2.32
N ILE A 247 15.32 -21.71 2.22
CA ILE A 247 14.53 -22.76 2.88
C ILE A 247 14.64 -22.65 4.40
N GLU A 248 15.84 -22.52 4.95
CA GLU A 248 16.03 -22.35 6.41
C GLU A 248 15.34 -21.09 6.93
N ARG A 249 15.46 -19.97 6.20
CA ARG A 249 14.76 -18.73 6.53
C ARG A 249 13.24 -18.93 6.53
N ARG A 250 12.71 -19.64 5.53
CA ARG A 250 11.29 -19.99 5.49
C ARG A 250 10.87 -20.81 6.70
N MET A 251 11.65 -21.84 7.07
CA MET A 251 11.36 -22.70 8.22
C MET A 251 11.38 -21.94 9.54
N LEU A 252 12.36 -21.06 9.73
CA LEU A 252 12.44 -20.19 10.91
C LEU A 252 11.30 -19.18 10.95
N ALA A 253 10.97 -18.55 9.83
CA ALA A 253 9.86 -17.61 9.73
C ALA A 253 8.50 -18.29 10.01
N ASP A 254 8.27 -19.49 9.46
CA ASP A 254 7.07 -20.30 9.76
C ASP A 254 6.98 -20.62 11.25
N PHE A 255 8.09 -21.04 11.87
CA PHE A 255 8.14 -21.33 13.31
C PHE A 255 7.81 -20.11 14.17
N PHE A 256 8.44 -18.96 13.92
CA PHE A 256 8.15 -17.75 14.66
C PHE A 256 6.74 -17.22 14.36
N TYR A 257 6.23 -17.43 13.15
CA TYR A 257 4.88 -17.04 12.77
C TYR A 257 3.84 -17.87 13.52
N ASP A 258 4.01 -19.19 13.61
CA ASP A 258 3.11 -20.06 14.36
C ASP A 258 3.08 -19.64 15.85
N LYS A 259 4.26 -19.34 16.45
CA LYS A 259 4.34 -18.82 17.83
C LYS A 259 3.71 -17.44 18.00
N CYS A 260 3.95 -16.54 17.05
CA CYS A 260 3.35 -15.21 17.03
C CYS A 260 1.83 -15.31 16.93
N HIS A 261 1.32 -16.14 16.02
CA HIS A 261 -0.09 -16.33 15.77
C HIS A 261 -0.79 -16.89 17.01
N ASP A 262 -0.23 -17.90 17.68
CA ASP A 262 -0.75 -18.45 18.93
C ASP A 262 -0.82 -17.37 20.04
N ALA A 263 0.28 -16.63 20.25
CA ALA A 263 0.36 -15.59 21.25
C ALA A 263 -0.58 -14.40 20.95
N LEU A 264 -0.71 -14.03 19.67
CA LEU A 264 -1.61 -12.97 19.21
C LEU A 264 -3.06 -13.40 19.38
N PHE A 265 -3.40 -14.64 19.05
CA PHE A 265 -4.76 -15.18 19.20
C PHE A 265 -5.21 -15.19 20.66
N ASP A 266 -4.29 -15.39 21.60
CA ASP A 266 -4.57 -15.35 23.04
C ASP A 266 -4.90 -13.93 23.53
N ILE A 267 -4.26 -12.88 22.97
CA ILE A 267 -4.48 -11.49 23.39
C ILE A 267 -5.46 -10.70 22.52
N PHE A 268 -5.87 -11.24 21.35
CA PHE A 268 -6.60 -10.50 20.33
C PHE A 268 -7.89 -9.81 20.83
N ASP A 269 -8.62 -10.48 21.73
CA ASP A 269 -9.89 -9.99 22.27
C ASP A 269 -9.72 -9.30 23.65
N ASP A 270 -8.50 -9.07 24.12
CA ASP A 270 -8.20 -8.43 25.40
C ASP A 270 -8.15 -6.89 25.23
N PRO A 271 -9.10 -6.13 25.81
CA PRO A 271 -9.15 -4.68 25.68
C PRO A 271 -7.91 -3.98 26.27
N THR A 272 -7.21 -4.61 27.21
CA THR A 272 -6.00 -4.05 27.83
C THR A 272 -4.74 -4.25 26.99
N ARG A 273 -4.81 -5.13 25.97
CA ARG A 273 -3.69 -5.49 25.08
C ARG A 273 -3.94 -5.07 23.63
N GLN A 274 -4.88 -4.15 23.39
CA GLN A 274 -5.19 -3.66 22.05
C GLN A 274 -3.97 -3.05 21.34
N LEU A 275 -3.13 -2.29 22.05
CA LEU A 275 -1.90 -1.72 21.49
C LEU A 275 -0.91 -2.80 21.04
N ASP A 276 -0.72 -3.84 21.84
CA ASP A 276 0.16 -4.96 21.47
C ASP A 276 -0.36 -5.67 20.21
N THR A 277 -1.68 -5.82 20.09
CA THR A 277 -2.32 -6.41 18.91
C THR A 277 -2.03 -5.58 17.66
N VAL A 278 -2.27 -4.26 17.70
CA VAL A 278 -2.06 -3.39 16.53
C VAL A 278 -0.58 -3.14 16.22
N ALA A 279 0.32 -3.25 17.19
CA ALA A 279 1.76 -3.17 16.96
C ALA A 279 2.34 -4.47 16.36
N THR A 280 1.71 -5.61 16.65
CA THR A 280 2.15 -6.92 16.16
C THR A 280 1.78 -7.13 14.69
N ILE A 281 0.53 -6.83 14.32
CA ILE A 281 -0.02 -7.19 13.00
C ILE A 281 0.80 -6.62 11.82
N PRO A 282 1.18 -5.33 11.79
CA PRO A 282 1.87 -4.76 10.63
C PRO A 282 3.24 -5.37 10.33
N LEU A 283 3.92 -5.90 11.35
CA LEU A 283 5.19 -6.61 11.19
C LEU A 283 5.03 -7.94 10.43
N LEU A 284 3.81 -8.50 10.37
CA LEU A 284 3.53 -9.75 9.66
C LEU A 284 3.25 -9.54 8.17
N PHE A 285 3.04 -8.29 7.71
CA PHE A 285 2.64 -8.02 6.33
C PHE A 285 3.65 -8.51 5.29
N HIS A 286 4.94 -8.24 5.53
CA HIS A 286 5.99 -8.70 4.60
C HIS A 286 5.98 -10.23 4.48
N TYR A 287 5.90 -10.95 5.60
CA TYR A 287 5.84 -12.40 5.59
C TYR A 287 4.60 -12.93 4.84
N LEU A 288 3.41 -12.39 5.14
CA LEU A 288 2.18 -12.83 4.49
C LEU A 288 2.20 -12.57 2.97
N ILE A 289 2.78 -11.45 2.53
CA ILE A 289 2.79 -11.06 1.12
C ILE A 289 3.98 -11.68 0.37
N MET A 290 5.20 -11.44 0.84
CA MET A 290 6.43 -11.79 0.12
C MET A 290 6.87 -13.23 0.33
N VAL A 291 6.50 -13.85 1.45
CA VAL A 291 6.88 -15.25 1.75
C VAL A 291 5.73 -16.20 1.47
N ARG A 292 4.49 -15.86 1.86
CA ARG A 292 3.33 -16.75 1.78
C ARG A 292 2.35 -16.49 0.63
N LEU A 293 2.41 -15.35 -0.06
CA LEU A 293 1.40 -14.91 -1.05
C LEU A 293 -0.06 -14.91 -0.50
N GLN A 294 -0.25 -14.71 0.80
CA GLN A 294 -1.53 -14.71 1.49
C GLN A 294 -2.16 -13.31 1.55
N PHE A 295 -2.42 -12.70 0.39
CA PHE A 295 -2.97 -11.34 0.29
C PHE A 295 -4.31 -11.15 1.00
N LYS A 296 -5.22 -12.13 0.91
CA LYS A 296 -6.51 -12.11 1.60
C LYS A 296 -6.35 -12.04 3.13
N GLN A 297 -5.43 -12.84 3.68
CA GLN A 297 -5.12 -12.85 5.11
C GLN A 297 -4.47 -11.52 5.53
N ALA A 298 -3.51 -11.02 4.75
CA ALA A 298 -2.87 -9.73 5.02
C ALA A 298 -3.89 -8.58 5.03
N ARG A 299 -4.80 -8.52 4.05
CA ARG A 299 -5.89 -7.54 4.00
C ARG A 299 -6.82 -7.66 5.21
N HIS A 300 -7.19 -8.89 5.59
CA HIS A 300 -8.06 -9.13 6.73
C HIS A 300 -7.45 -8.61 8.04
N LEU A 301 -6.22 -9.03 8.34
CA LEU A 301 -5.50 -8.57 9.54
C LEU A 301 -5.26 -7.06 9.54
N ALA A 302 -4.88 -6.48 8.40
CA ALA A 302 -4.71 -5.04 8.27
C ALA A 302 -6.00 -4.26 8.53
N THR A 303 -7.14 -4.79 8.05
CA THR A 303 -8.46 -4.19 8.31
C THR A 303 -8.79 -4.24 9.80
N MET A 304 -8.55 -5.38 10.48
CA MET A 304 -8.76 -5.49 11.92
C MET A 304 -7.86 -4.54 12.71
N ALA A 305 -6.57 -4.48 12.38
CA ALA A 305 -5.62 -3.58 13.03
C ALA A 305 -6.01 -2.11 12.83
N LEU A 306 -6.49 -1.75 11.65
CA LEU A 306 -6.99 -0.40 11.36
C LEU A 306 -8.22 -0.07 12.21
N LEU A 307 -9.20 -0.97 12.31
CA LEU A 307 -10.40 -0.74 13.12
C LEU A 307 -10.07 -0.58 14.61
N ILE A 308 -9.18 -1.41 15.16
CA ILE A 308 -8.73 -1.28 16.55
C ILE A 308 -7.95 0.02 16.75
N SER A 309 -7.09 0.38 15.80
CA SER A 309 -6.32 1.62 15.87
C SER A 309 -7.21 2.87 15.78
N ASP A 310 -8.24 2.85 14.93
CA ASP A 310 -9.25 3.91 14.83
C ASP A 310 -10.02 4.03 16.16
N GLU A 311 -10.38 2.91 16.78
CA GLU A 311 -11.04 2.91 18.09
C GLU A 311 -10.15 3.55 19.17
N LEU A 312 -8.85 3.18 19.22
CA LEU A 312 -7.88 3.75 20.15
C LEU A 312 -7.58 5.24 19.90
N ALA A 313 -7.57 5.65 18.62
CA ALA A 313 -7.21 7.01 18.22
C ALA A 313 -8.37 8.02 18.33
N PHE A 314 -9.62 7.57 18.10
CA PHE A 314 -10.77 8.47 18.01
C PHE A 314 -11.78 8.35 19.16
N SER A 315 -11.69 7.33 20.01
CA SER A 315 -12.46 7.30 21.25
C SER A 315 -11.82 8.24 22.27
N GLU A 316 -12.52 9.30 22.68
CA GLU A 316 -12.01 10.25 23.70
C GLU A 316 -11.68 9.54 25.02
N GLU A 317 -12.53 8.59 25.43
CA GLU A 317 -12.33 7.78 26.62
C GLU A 317 -11.02 7.00 26.52
N LYS A 318 -10.85 6.18 25.47
CA LYS A 318 -9.65 5.34 25.32
C LYS A 318 -8.38 6.16 25.11
N ARG A 319 -8.45 7.21 24.28
CA ARG A 319 -7.31 8.08 23.97
C ARG A 319 -6.80 8.82 25.21
N GLY A 320 -7.70 9.17 26.14
CA GLY A 320 -7.37 9.82 27.41
C GLY A 320 -6.51 8.95 28.33
N TYR A 321 -6.61 7.62 28.23
CA TYR A 321 -5.83 6.68 29.04
C TYR A 321 -4.47 6.32 28.43
N LEU A 322 -4.22 6.64 27.16
CA LEU A 322 -2.94 6.36 26.50
C LEU A 322 -1.88 7.39 26.89
N SER A 323 -0.71 6.90 27.26
CA SER A 323 0.49 7.72 27.42
C SER A 323 0.90 8.38 26.09
N PRO A 324 1.71 9.45 26.11
CA PRO A 324 2.19 10.09 24.88
C PRO A 324 2.84 9.11 23.91
N VAL A 325 3.74 8.24 24.40
CA VAL A 325 4.40 7.21 23.60
C VAL A 325 3.39 6.28 22.94
N GLU A 326 2.40 5.80 23.68
CA GLU A 326 1.38 4.89 23.15
C GLU A 326 0.54 5.54 22.07
N ARG A 327 0.16 6.83 22.21
CA ARG A 327 -0.55 7.57 21.17
C ARG A 327 0.25 7.66 19.87
N VAL A 328 1.53 8.01 19.97
CA VAL A 328 2.43 8.06 18.81
C VAL A 328 2.54 6.69 18.14
N MET A 329 2.63 5.60 18.92
CA MET A 329 2.63 4.25 18.39
C MET A 329 1.33 3.92 17.65
N VAL A 330 0.16 4.21 18.23
CA VAL A 330 -1.14 3.98 17.58
C VAL A 330 -1.19 4.68 16.22
N ASP A 331 -0.79 5.94 16.13
CA ASP A 331 -0.84 6.70 14.87
C ASP A 331 0.09 6.10 13.78
N ARG A 332 1.29 5.64 14.18
CA ARG A 332 2.23 4.97 13.26
C ARG A 332 1.69 3.62 12.75
N GLN A 333 1.11 2.79 13.62
CA GLN A 333 0.53 1.49 13.24
C GLN A 333 -0.73 1.65 12.39
N ARG A 334 -1.55 2.66 12.72
CA ARG A 334 -2.74 3.05 11.97
C ARG A 334 -2.38 3.39 10.53
N PHE A 335 -1.34 4.20 10.32
CA PHE A 335 -0.87 4.53 8.98
C PHE A 335 -0.48 3.29 8.17
N GLN A 336 0.32 2.37 8.74
CA GLN A 336 0.73 1.17 8.01
C GLN A 336 -0.46 0.30 7.62
N SER A 337 -1.40 0.10 8.54
CA SER A 337 -2.61 -0.68 8.30
C SER A 337 -3.50 -0.03 7.24
N ALA A 338 -3.73 1.29 7.34
CA ALA A 338 -4.49 2.06 6.37
C ALA A 338 -3.83 2.06 4.98
N TYR A 339 -2.50 2.20 4.92
CA TYR A 339 -1.73 2.16 3.67
C TYR A 339 -1.83 0.79 2.99
N LEU A 340 -1.71 -0.30 3.75
CA LEU A 340 -1.84 -1.63 3.18
C LEU A 340 -3.26 -1.90 2.69
N VAL A 341 -4.29 -1.57 3.48
CA VAL A 341 -5.70 -1.70 3.08
C VAL A 341 -5.97 -0.90 1.81
N TYR A 342 -5.51 0.35 1.75
CA TYR A 342 -5.69 1.23 0.60
C TYR A 342 -5.08 0.66 -0.69
N ASN A 343 -3.89 0.06 -0.62
CA ASN A 343 -3.24 -0.54 -1.78
C ASN A 343 -3.84 -1.89 -2.17
N LEU A 344 -4.15 -2.76 -1.20
CA LEU A 344 -4.77 -4.06 -1.47
C LEU A 344 -6.21 -3.92 -1.98
N GLN A 345 -6.98 -2.92 -1.54
CA GLN A 345 -8.30 -2.65 -2.13
C GLN A 345 -8.21 -2.33 -3.63
N PHE A 346 -7.22 -1.51 -4.02
CA PHE A 346 -6.99 -1.21 -5.43
C PHE A 346 -6.58 -2.46 -6.22
N ILE A 347 -5.59 -3.21 -5.72
CA ILE A 347 -5.04 -4.39 -6.40
C ILE A 347 -6.07 -5.53 -6.47
N MET A 348 -6.80 -5.80 -5.39
CA MET A 348 -7.70 -6.96 -5.31
C MET A 348 -9.05 -6.69 -5.97
N ASP A 349 -9.68 -5.57 -5.62
CA ASP A 349 -11.09 -5.34 -5.97
C ASP A 349 -11.22 -4.54 -7.28
N GLY A 350 -10.13 -3.94 -7.79
CA GLY A 350 -10.18 -3.00 -8.93
C GLY A 350 -11.10 -1.80 -8.70
N LYS A 351 -11.59 -1.64 -7.46
CA LYS A 351 -12.47 -0.57 -7.01
C LYS A 351 -11.61 0.61 -6.64
N LEU A 352 -11.91 1.73 -7.28
CA LEU A 352 -11.41 3.03 -6.89
C LEU A 352 -12.54 3.67 -6.10
N LYS A 353 -12.27 4.18 -4.90
CA LYS A 353 -13.23 5.08 -4.26
C LYS A 353 -13.50 6.22 -5.24
N GLU A 354 -14.78 6.50 -5.46
CA GLU A 354 -15.20 7.54 -6.40
C GLU A 354 -14.71 8.91 -5.94
N ASP A 355 -14.65 9.13 -4.62
CA ASP A 355 -14.06 10.32 -4.01
C ASP A 355 -12.57 10.11 -3.67
N ALA A 356 -11.68 10.81 -4.39
CA ALA A 356 -10.25 10.85 -4.10
C ALA A 356 -9.90 11.59 -2.80
N LEU A 357 -10.82 12.41 -2.29
CA LEU A 357 -10.63 13.28 -1.13
C LEU A 357 -11.05 12.61 0.19
N GLU A 358 -11.78 11.49 0.14
CA GLU A 358 -12.15 10.73 1.33
C GLU A 358 -10.96 9.95 1.93
N ARG A 359 -10.53 10.39 3.13
CA ARG A 359 -9.60 9.73 4.08
C ARG A 359 -8.56 8.83 3.41
N THR A 360 -7.58 9.45 2.74
CA THR A 360 -6.37 8.73 2.34
C THR A 360 -5.46 8.48 3.55
N PRO A 361 -4.67 7.39 3.55
CA PRO A 361 -3.74 7.11 4.66
C PRO A 361 -2.70 8.21 4.86
N PHE A 362 -2.49 9.07 3.86
CA PHE A 362 -1.46 10.10 3.85
C PHE A 362 -1.77 11.31 4.73
N GLN A 363 -3.00 11.44 5.27
CA GLN A 363 -3.42 12.56 6.12
C GLN A 363 -2.87 12.51 7.57
N VAL A 364 -1.94 11.61 7.85
CA VAL A 364 -1.31 11.46 9.17
C VAL A 364 -0.04 12.31 9.24
N ARG A 365 0.11 13.06 10.34
CA ARG A 365 1.38 13.68 10.73
C ARG A 365 1.97 12.88 11.87
N PHE A 366 3.13 12.28 11.64
CA PHE A 366 3.82 11.51 12.67
C PHE A 366 4.51 12.44 13.66
N GLU A 367 4.34 12.13 14.93
CA GLU A 367 5.08 12.76 16.03
C GLU A 367 6.38 11.99 16.28
N VAL A 368 7.40 12.73 16.69
CA VAL A 368 8.71 12.23 17.07
C VAL A 368 8.82 12.32 18.59
N LEU A 369 9.37 11.30 19.25
CA LEU A 369 9.57 11.28 20.69
C LEU A 369 11.01 11.68 21.02
N ASP A 370 11.21 12.48 22.08
CA ASP A 370 12.52 13.08 22.41
C ASP A 370 13.63 12.05 22.73
N ASP A 371 13.26 10.84 23.15
CA ASP A 371 14.17 9.75 23.49
C ASP A 371 14.46 8.80 22.32
N GLU A 372 13.94 9.10 21.11
CA GLU A 372 14.28 8.36 19.90
C GLU A 372 15.68 8.71 19.36
N PRO A 373 16.35 7.79 18.66
CA PRO A 373 17.61 8.09 18.00
C PRO A 373 17.47 9.14 16.90
N GLU A 374 18.50 9.96 16.69
CA GLU A 374 18.53 11.05 15.70
C GLU A 374 18.10 10.62 14.27
N TYR A 375 18.49 9.42 13.83
CA TYR A 375 18.09 8.93 12.51
C TYR A 375 16.57 8.72 12.39
N VAL A 376 15.88 8.38 13.48
CA VAL A 376 14.41 8.25 13.53
C VAL A 376 13.78 9.63 13.40
N HIS A 377 14.34 10.66 14.04
CA HIS A 377 13.89 12.05 13.90
C HIS A 377 13.98 12.51 12.45
N LEU A 378 15.13 12.29 11.81
CA LEU A 378 15.37 12.65 10.41
C LEU A 378 14.40 11.92 9.47
N MET A 379 14.23 10.61 9.65
CA MET A 379 13.31 9.79 8.86
C MET A 379 11.87 10.26 8.99
N ILE A 380 11.37 10.48 10.22
CA ILE A 380 9.99 10.94 10.45
C ILE A 380 9.78 12.34 9.86
N ASN A 381 10.75 13.25 10.03
CA ASN A 381 10.68 14.58 9.45
C ASN A 381 10.58 14.52 7.91
N ALA A 382 11.45 13.73 7.27
CA ALA A 382 11.42 13.51 5.83
C ALA A 382 10.09 12.88 5.36
N ALA A 383 9.58 11.88 6.09
CA ALA A 383 8.31 11.23 5.80
C ALA A 383 7.13 12.21 5.92
N ASN A 384 7.07 13.03 6.97
CA ASN A 384 6.02 14.05 7.14
C ASN A 384 6.01 15.07 6.00
N HIS A 385 7.17 15.58 5.61
CA HIS A 385 7.27 16.50 4.47
C HIS A 385 6.82 15.83 3.16
N THR A 386 7.20 14.58 2.96
CA THR A 386 6.82 13.76 1.81
C THR A 386 5.30 13.53 1.76
N LEU A 387 4.69 13.13 2.88
CA LEU A 387 3.24 12.90 2.97
C LEU A 387 2.41 14.17 2.72
N ARG A 388 2.95 15.35 3.06
CA ARG A 388 2.32 16.64 2.70
C ARG A 388 2.18 16.84 1.20
N LEU A 389 3.13 16.35 0.38
CA LEU A 389 2.99 16.39 -1.07
C LEU A 389 1.83 15.50 -1.54
N PHE A 390 1.71 14.31 -0.97
CA PHE A 390 0.67 13.33 -1.29
C PHE A 390 -0.74 13.70 -0.80
N THR A 391 -0.85 14.70 0.08
CA THR A 391 -2.14 15.21 0.57
C THR A 391 -2.58 16.49 -0.14
N THR A 392 -1.77 17.03 -1.05
CA THR A 392 -2.24 18.14 -1.91
C THR A 392 -3.39 17.67 -2.80
N HIS A 393 -4.36 18.57 -3.02
CA HIS A 393 -5.51 18.29 -3.88
C HIS A 393 -5.10 17.76 -5.26
N TYR A 394 -4.07 18.37 -5.87
CA TYR A 394 -3.52 17.95 -7.16
C TYR A 394 -2.94 16.54 -7.13
N SER A 395 -2.09 16.21 -6.14
CA SER A 395 -1.51 14.87 -6.03
C SER A 395 -2.57 13.78 -5.85
N LEU A 396 -3.60 14.03 -5.05
CA LEU A 396 -4.67 13.07 -4.82
C LEU A 396 -5.48 12.78 -6.09
N LEU A 397 -5.85 13.83 -6.82
CA LEU A 397 -6.53 13.69 -8.12
C LEU A 397 -5.65 12.94 -9.11
N LEU A 398 -4.38 13.29 -9.22
CA LEU A 398 -3.43 12.63 -10.13
C LEU A 398 -3.24 11.15 -9.78
N LEU A 399 -3.11 10.80 -8.50
CA LEU A 399 -3.03 9.40 -8.07
C LEU A 399 -4.28 8.61 -8.45
N GLN A 400 -5.47 9.18 -8.27
CA GLN A 400 -6.73 8.53 -8.67
C GLN A 400 -6.78 8.30 -10.19
N GLN A 401 -6.41 9.32 -10.96
CA GLN A 401 -6.36 9.30 -12.43
C GLN A 401 -5.38 8.23 -12.93
N MET A 402 -4.15 8.19 -12.39
CA MET A 402 -3.15 7.18 -12.73
C MET A 402 -3.65 5.76 -12.43
N LYS A 403 -4.32 5.55 -11.29
CA LYS A 403 -4.88 4.24 -10.95
C LYS A 403 -6.01 3.80 -11.90
N ARG A 404 -6.86 4.73 -12.37
CA ARG A 404 -7.87 4.44 -13.41
C ARG A 404 -7.19 3.97 -14.70
N LEU A 405 -6.12 4.65 -15.09
CA LEU A 405 -5.38 4.36 -16.31
C LEU A 405 -4.62 3.02 -16.21
N TYR A 406 -4.06 2.67 -15.04
CA TYR A 406 -3.49 1.34 -14.80
C TYR A 406 -4.55 0.23 -14.85
N ALA A 407 -5.77 0.51 -14.38
CA ALA A 407 -6.92 -0.39 -14.50
C ALA A 407 -7.55 -0.40 -15.91
N ARG A 408 -6.95 0.27 -16.90
CA ARG A 408 -7.46 0.44 -18.28
C ARG A 408 -8.90 0.99 -18.33
N LYS A 409 -9.26 1.82 -17.36
CA LYS A 409 -10.52 2.56 -17.39
C LYS A 409 -10.27 3.87 -18.14
N GLU A 410 -11.11 4.14 -19.14
CA GLU A 410 -11.12 5.44 -19.81
C GLU A 410 -11.29 6.55 -18.76
N THR A 411 -10.48 7.59 -18.85
CA THR A 411 -10.61 8.73 -17.93
C THR A 411 -10.49 10.06 -18.66
N ASP A 412 -11.44 10.94 -18.37
CA ASP A 412 -11.36 12.36 -18.71
C ASP A 412 -10.25 12.99 -17.89
N LEU A 413 -9.17 13.40 -18.56
CA LEU A 413 -8.06 14.08 -17.89
C LEU A 413 -8.16 15.57 -18.18
N ASP A 414 -8.25 16.34 -17.11
CA ASP A 414 -8.09 17.78 -17.14
C ASP A 414 -6.59 18.11 -17.24
N PRO A 415 -6.10 18.63 -18.39
CA PRO A 415 -4.71 19.01 -18.57
C PRO A 415 -4.25 20.08 -17.57
N HIS A 416 -5.15 20.91 -17.04
CA HIS A 416 -4.76 21.93 -16.05
C HIS A 416 -4.19 21.31 -14.78
N ILE A 417 -4.70 20.14 -14.37
CA ILE A 417 -4.20 19.42 -13.19
C ILE A 417 -2.73 19.02 -13.41
N PHE A 418 -2.38 18.57 -14.62
CA PHE A 418 -1.02 18.17 -14.98
C PHE A 418 -0.10 19.36 -15.21
N LEU A 419 -0.57 20.40 -15.89
CA LEU A 419 0.21 21.62 -16.11
C LEU A 419 0.55 22.31 -14.79
N ARG A 420 -0.34 22.22 -13.80
CA ARG A 420 -0.11 22.79 -12.47
C ARG A 420 0.74 21.90 -11.56
N TYR A 421 0.86 20.60 -11.85
CA TYR A 421 1.60 19.65 -11.01
C TYR A 421 3.03 20.12 -10.72
N GLU A 422 3.81 20.47 -11.75
CA GLU A 422 5.20 20.86 -11.54
C GLU A 422 5.33 22.13 -10.71
N THR A 423 4.44 23.10 -10.92
CA THR A 423 4.42 24.34 -10.11
C THR A 423 4.14 24.01 -8.65
N VAL A 424 3.14 23.16 -8.37
CA VAL A 424 2.82 22.72 -7.01
C VAL A 424 3.99 21.98 -6.37
N VAL A 425 4.69 21.13 -7.14
CA VAL A 425 5.89 20.43 -6.66
C VAL A 425 7.03 21.42 -6.40
N ARG A 426 7.28 22.42 -7.26
CA ARG A 426 8.32 23.44 -7.04
C ARG A 426 8.01 24.30 -5.81
N GLU A 427 6.75 24.71 -5.63
CA GLU A 427 6.29 25.45 -4.45
C GLU A 427 6.52 24.62 -3.18
N TRP A 428 6.07 23.36 -3.17
CA TRP A 428 6.32 22.45 -2.06
C TRP A 428 7.82 22.22 -1.83
N TRP A 429 8.61 22.03 -2.88
CA TRP A 429 10.06 21.82 -2.81
C TRP A 429 10.78 23.01 -2.18
N SER A 430 10.37 24.23 -2.56
CA SER A 430 10.91 25.46 -1.98
C SER A 430 10.62 25.61 -0.48
N SER A 431 9.55 24.96 0.01
CA SER A 431 9.15 24.95 1.41
C SER A 431 9.88 23.92 2.27
N LEU A 432 10.69 23.04 1.66
CA LEU A 432 11.47 22.04 2.38
C LEU A 432 12.67 22.68 3.10
N PRO A 433 13.05 22.17 4.29
CA PRO A 433 14.32 22.49 4.92
C PRO A 433 15.51 22.18 4.00
N ASP A 434 16.57 23.00 4.09
CA ASP A 434 17.77 22.85 3.23
C ASP A 434 18.40 21.45 3.34
N GLU A 435 18.36 20.84 4.53
CA GLU A 435 18.88 19.48 4.77
C GLU A 435 18.13 18.37 4.03
N LEU A 436 16.85 18.59 3.68
CA LEU A 436 16.01 17.68 2.90
C LEU A 436 15.98 18.06 1.41
N ARG A 437 16.68 19.13 1.03
CA ARG A 437 16.65 19.71 -0.31
C ARG A 437 18.04 19.58 -0.96
N PRO A 438 18.31 18.47 -1.67
CA PRO A 438 19.62 18.24 -2.29
C PRO A 438 19.94 19.23 -3.42
N CYS A 439 18.94 19.88 -4.02
CA CYS A 439 19.12 20.79 -5.14
C CYS A 439 18.08 21.92 -5.10
N LYS A 440 18.35 23.01 -5.84
CA LYS A 440 17.44 24.17 -5.87
C LYS A 440 16.10 23.88 -6.57
N ASP A 441 16.14 23.15 -7.67
CA ASP A 441 14.96 22.74 -8.44
C ASP A 441 15.10 21.24 -8.79
N PRO A 442 14.16 20.38 -8.36
CA PRO A 442 14.25 18.94 -8.59
C PRO A 442 14.10 18.61 -10.08
N PHE A 443 13.44 19.47 -10.86
CA PHE A 443 13.21 19.23 -12.28
C PHE A 443 14.39 19.63 -13.15
N LEU A 444 15.33 20.45 -12.66
CA LEU A 444 16.54 20.83 -13.38
C LEU A 444 17.76 19.95 -13.03
N PHE A 445 17.61 19.05 -12.06
CA PHE A 445 18.66 18.14 -11.62
C PHE A 445 19.07 17.18 -12.75
N GLN A 446 20.38 16.92 -12.88
CA GLN A 446 20.92 16.01 -13.89
C GLN A 446 21.29 14.67 -13.25
N SER A 447 21.12 13.57 -13.99
CA SER A 447 21.47 12.22 -13.51
C SER A 447 22.94 12.09 -13.10
N ASN A 448 23.84 12.81 -13.78
CA ASN A 448 25.27 12.78 -13.50
C ASN A 448 25.63 13.39 -12.13
N ASP A 449 24.73 14.19 -11.56
CA ASP A 449 24.96 14.84 -10.26
C ASP A 449 24.51 13.95 -9.09
N VAL A 450 23.90 12.79 -9.34
CA VAL A 450 23.39 11.90 -8.28
C VAL A 450 24.50 11.44 -7.34
N ASP A 451 25.73 11.26 -7.84
CA ASP A 451 26.87 10.85 -6.99
C ASP A 451 27.26 11.89 -5.94
N THR A 452 26.84 13.16 -6.14
CA THR A 452 27.04 14.27 -5.19
C THR A 452 26.05 14.26 -4.03
N LEU A 453 25.00 13.44 -4.11
CA LEU A 453 23.99 13.34 -3.07
C LEU A 453 24.54 12.66 -1.81
N PRO A 454 24.03 13.01 -0.61
CA PRO A 454 24.41 12.33 0.61
C PRO A 454 24.09 10.83 0.55
N LYS A 455 25.09 9.96 0.74
CA LYS A 455 24.91 8.50 0.81
C LYS A 455 24.02 8.09 1.97
N GLY A 456 23.14 7.11 1.71
CA GLY A 456 22.46 6.33 2.75
C GLY A 456 21.59 7.12 3.71
N SER A 457 21.08 8.29 3.32
CA SER A 457 20.33 9.17 4.22
C SER A 457 18.87 9.31 3.80
N PHE A 458 17.95 9.24 4.78
CA PHE A 458 16.53 9.59 4.62
C PHE A 458 16.30 11.00 4.03
N ARG A 459 17.34 11.85 4.00
CA ARG A 459 17.35 13.16 3.34
C ARG A 459 17.02 13.09 1.84
N THR A 460 17.25 11.96 1.17
CA THR A 460 16.91 11.80 -0.25
C THR A 460 15.48 11.31 -0.49
N LEU A 461 14.73 10.92 0.56
CA LEU A 461 13.36 10.40 0.43
C LEU A 461 12.42 11.37 -0.30
N PRO A 462 12.37 12.68 0.04
CA PRO A 462 11.52 13.63 -0.69
C PRO A 462 11.90 13.71 -2.18
N PHE A 463 13.19 13.68 -2.48
CA PHE A 463 13.72 13.71 -3.86
C PHE A 463 13.32 12.46 -4.66
N VAL A 464 13.49 11.26 -4.08
CA VAL A 464 13.04 9.99 -4.68
C VAL A 464 11.55 10.08 -5.01
N MET A 465 10.73 10.51 -4.06
CA MET A 465 9.27 10.51 -4.21
C MET A 465 8.79 11.51 -5.26
N VAL A 466 9.44 12.68 -5.40
CA VAL A 466 9.18 13.61 -6.50
C VAL A 466 9.42 12.95 -7.84
N HIS A 467 10.58 12.30 -8.03
CA HIS A 467 10.90 11.69 -9.31
C HIS A 467 10.04 10.45 -9.59
N VAL A 468 9.68 9.66 -8.58
CA VAL A 468 8.72 8.55 -8.75
C VAL A 468 7.38 9.09 -9.23
N MET A 469 6.81 10.10 -8.57
CA MET A 469 5.53 10.70 -8.95
C MET A 469 5.58 11.35 -10.33
N THR A 470 6.66 12.06 -10.64
CA THR A 470 6.86 12.71 -11.94
C THR A 470 6.98 11.68 -13.06
N MET A 471 7.76 10.62 -12.85
CA MET A 471 7.88 9.50 -13.78
C MET A 471 6.51 8.83 -14.02
N MET A 472 5.80 8.50 -12.94
CA MET A 472 4.45 7.91 -13.02
C MET A 472 3.49 8.79 -13.82
N LEU A 473 3.42 10.07 -13.49
CA LEU A 473 2.52 11.04 -14.09
C LEU A 473 2.77 11.19 -15.59
N HIS A 474 4.00 11.51 -15.96
CA HIS A 474 4.34 11.82 -17.34
C HIS A 474 4.34 10.57 -18.23
N SER A 475 4.60 9.37 -17.69
CA SER A 475 4.49 8.12 -18.45
C SER A 475 3.09 7.90 -19.04
N VAL A 476 2.05 8.30 -18.29
CA VAL A 476 0.65 8.12 -18.68
C VAL A 476 0.20 9.16 -19.72
N LEU A 477 0.88 10.30 -19.78
CA LEU A 477 0.60 11.36 -20.76
C LEU A 477 1.22 11.10 -22.15
N LEU A 478 2.02 10.05 -22.34
CA LEU A 478 2.73 9.80 -23.59
C LEU A 478 1.82 9.39 -24.76
N LYS A 479 0.60 8.91 -24.49
CA LYS A 479 -0.35 8.49 -25.52
C LYS A 479 -1.76 9.02 -25.27
N PRO A 480 -2.02 10.32 -25.53
CA PRO A 480 -3.39 10.82 -25.62
C PRO A 480 -4.14 10.14 -26.77
N ARG A 481 -5.44 9.87 -26.61
CA ARG A 481 -6.28 9.41 -27.73
C ARG A 481 -6.45 10.57 -28.69
N GLU A 482 -6.00 10.40 -29.93
CA GLU A 482 -6.19 11.42 -30.96
C GLU A 482 -7.68 11.49 -31.32
N SER A 483 -8.35 12.58 -30.90
CA SER A 483 -9.68 12.89 -31.42
C SER A 483 -9.52 13.21 -32.90
N THR A 484 -10.35 12.61 -33.75
CA THR A 484 -10.41 12.81 -35.22
C THR A 484 -10.67 14.26 -35.67
N SER A 485 -10.71 15.24 -34.77
CA SER A 485 -10.99 16.65 -35.03
C SER A 485 -9.74 17.55 -34.99
N GLY A 486 -9.11 17.75 -36.16
CA GLY A 486 -8.46 19.00 -36.63
C GLY A 486 -7.33 19.67 -35.83
N GLY A 487 -6.13 19.72 -36.45
CA GLY A 487 -5.09 20.76 -36.35
C GLY A 487 -4.62 21.17 -34.95
N SER A 488 -5.18 22.27 -34.43
CA SER A 488 -4.73 22.92 -33.18
C SER A 488 -4.73 22.03 -31.93
N ARG A 489 -5.65 21.06 -31.83
CA ARG A 489 -5.65 20.08 -30.71
C ARG A 489 -4.51 19.07 -30.84
N GLY A 490 -4.14 18.72 -32.08
CA GLY A 490 -2.98 17.86 -32.36
C GLY A 490 -1.66 18.54 -31.97
N ASP A 491 -1.50 19.83 -32.29
CA ASP A 491 -0.28 20.57 -31.97
C ASP A 491 -0.05 20.68 -30.45
N PHE A 492 -1.09 20.99 -29.67
CA PHE A 492 -1.01 21.03 -28.21
C PHE A 492 -0.66 19.65 -27.63
N LEU A 493 -1.33 18.59 -28.10
CA LEU A 493 -1.05 17.23 -27.63
C LEU A 493 0.38 16.79 -27.99
N GLY A 494 0.91 17.23 -29.13
CA GLY A 494 2.31 17.01 -29.51
C GLY A 494 3.29 17.69 -28.54
N VAL A 495 3.06 18.96 -28.19
CA VAL A 495 3.89 19.67 -27.20
C VAL A 495 3.82 19.02 -25.82
N LEU A 496 2.60 18.67 -25.36
CA LEU A 496 2.39 17.99 -24.08
C LEU A 496 3.11 16.64 -24.05
N ARG A 497 3.01 15.86 -25.12
CA ARG A 497 3.68 14.57 -25.29
C ARG A 497 5.21 14.73 -25.25
N GLN A 498 5.76 15.69 -25.98
CA GLN A 498 7.20 15.94 -26.01
C GLN A 498 7.74 16.35 -24.63
N HIS A 499 6.99 17.20 -23.92
CA HIS A 499 7.33 17.59 -22.55
C HIS A 499 7.25 16.40 -21.59
N ALA A 500 6.17 15.63 -21.66
CA ALA A 500 6.01 14.42 -20.86
C ALA A 500 7.12 13.39 -21.13
N LEU A 501 7.51 13.21 -22.39
CA LEU A 501 8.62 12.34 -22.78
C LEU A 501 9.92 12.78 -22.13
N SER A 502 10.26 14.07 -22.21
CA SER A 502 11.47 14.61 -21.59
C SER A 502 11.48 14.40 -20.07
N MET A 503 10.36 14.67 -19.39
CA MET A 503 10.23 14.55 -17.94
C MET A 503 10.25 13.10 -17.46
N ALA A 504 9.60 12.19 -18.19
CA ALA A 504 9.59 10.76 -17.91
C ALA A 504 11.00 10.16 -18.09
N MET A 505 11.69 10.46 -19.19
CA MET A 505 13.06 10.00 -19.44
C MET A 505 14.03 10.53 -18.37
N ARG A 506 13.96 11.83 -18.04
CA ARG A 506 14.82 12.44 -17.02
C ARG A 506 14.61 11.81 -15.66
N SER A 507 13.36 11.72 -15.19
CA SER A 507 13.07 11.15 -13.87
C SER A 507 13.42 9.67 -13.80
N CYS A 508 13.19 8.91 -14.89
CA CYS A 508 13.61 7.52 -14.98
C CYS A 508 15.13 7.36 -14.88
N GLY A 509 15.91 8.19 -15.60
CA GLY A 509 17.37 8.16 -15.54
C GLY A 509 17.92 8.50 -14.15
N ILE A 510 17.36 9.52 -13.49
CA ILE A 510 17.72 9.89 -12.11
C ILE A 510 17.43 8.73 -11.15
N LEU A 511 16.25 8.12 -11.23
CA LEU A 511 15.86 7.01 -10.35
C LEU A 511 16.71 5.77 -10.57
N LEU A 512 17.05 5.43 -11.82
CA LEU A 512 17.94 4.30 -12.11
C LEU A 512 19.32 4.48 -11.48
N HIS A 513 19.93 5.66 -11.64
CA HIS A 513 21.23 5.94 -11.03
C HIS A 513 21.13 5.96 -9.50
N LEU A 514 20.08 6.58 -8.96
CA LEU A 514 19.86 6.70 -7.52
C LEU A 514 19.64 5.34 -6.85
N PHE A 515 18.83 4.46 -7.44
CA PHE A 515 18.56 3.13 -6.90
C PHE A 515 19.78 2.21 -6.94
N ARG A 516 20.66 2.38 -7.93
CA ARG A 516 21.98 1.74 -7.94
C ARG A 516 22.89 2.30 -6.85
N TYR A 517 22.87 3.62 -6.67
CA TYR A 517 23.71 4.32 -5.70
C TYR A 517 23.36 3.97 -4.24
N VAL A 518 22.06 3.84 -3.92
CA VAL A 518 21.59 3.45 -2.57
C VAL A 518 21.54 1.93 -2.37
N ASP A 519 21.92 1.15 -3.38
CA ASP A 519 21.88 -0.31 -3.39
C ASP A 519 20.50 -0.85 -2.93
N LEU A 520 19.46 -0.49 -3.71
CA LEU A 520 18.05 -0.76 -3.41
C LEU A 520 17.75 -2.24 -3.08
N PHE A 521 18.62 -3.17 -3.48
CA PHE A 521 18.45 -4.61 -3.37
C PHE A 521 19.48 -5.33 -2.48
N ARG A 522 20.38 -4.61 -1.77
CA ARG A 522 21.57 -5.14 -1.05
C ARG A 522 21.37 -6.38 -0.16
N ASP A 523 20.16 -6.64 0.32
CA ASP A 523 19.87 -7.68 1.30
C ASP A 523 18.40 -8.17 1.16
N ASN A 524 18.07 -8.69 -0.02
CA ASN A 524 16.72 -9.08 -0.48
C ASN A 524 15.77 -7.88 -0.49
N GLY A 525 15.51 -7.31 -1.68
CA GLY A 525 14.62 -6.15 -1.83
C GLY A 525 13.29 -6.30 -1.08
N ASP A 526 12.73 -5.18 -0.61
CA ASP A 526 11.41 -5.17 0.01
C ASP A 526 10.31 -5.00 -1.05
N SER A 527 9.05 -5.14 -0.66
CA SER A 527 7.91 -4.95 -1.56
C SER A 527 7.92 -3.59 -2.27
N LEU A 528 8.46 -2.54 -1.65
CA LEU A 528 8.51 -1.20 -2.22
C LEU A 528 9.56 -1.13 -3.34
N SER A 529 10.73 -1.74 -3.16
CA SER A 529 11.76 -1.89 -4.20
C SER A 529 11.22 -2.57 -5.45
N PHE A 530 10.44 -3.65 -5.30
CA PHE A 530 9.79 -4.33 -6.44
C PHE A 530 8.76 -3.43 -7.14
N MET A 531 7.97 -2.66 -6.38
CA MET A 531 7.01 -1.73 -6.93
C MET A 531 7.68 -0.61 -7.73
N PHE A 532 8.79 -0.06 -7.23
CA PHE A 532 9.57 0.94 -7.96
C PHE A 532 10.15 0.39 -9.26
N LEU A 533 10.74 -0.81 -9.23
CA LEU A 533 11.28 -1.43 -10.44
C LEU A 533 10.17 -1.74 -11.46
N GLY A 534 9.02 -2.26 -11.02
CA GLY A 534 7.87 -2.46 -11.90
C GLY A 534 7.35 -1.17 -12.54
N GLN A 535 7.40 -0.05 -11.79
CA GLN A 535 7.02 1.27 -12.32
C GLN A 535 8.03 1.83 -13.33
N ILE A 536 9.33 1.58 -13.12
CA ILE A 536 10.38 1.92 -14.08
C ILE A 536 10.16 1.15 -15.38
N ILE A 537 9.96 -0.17 -15.31
CA ILE A 537 9.72 -1.01 -16.51
C ILE A 537 8.48 -0.52 -17.26
N TYR A 538 7.37 -0.27 -16.56
CA TYR A 538 6.16 0.27 -17.17
C TYR A 538 6.42 1.59 -17.90
N THR A 539 7.17 2.50 -17.27
CA THR A 539 7.50 3.81 -17.86
C THR A 539 8.37 3.64 -19.11
N LEU A 540 9.38 2.79 -19.08
CA LEU A 540 10.20 2.45 -20.24
C LEU A 540 9.36 1.85 -21.37
N SER A 541 8.39 0.98 -21.05
CA SER A 541 7.46 0.44 -22.05
C SER A 541 6.57 1.52 -22.67
N CYS A 542 6.09 2.49 -21.88
CA CYS A 542 5.34 3.64 -22.39
C CYS A 542 6.20 4.51 -23.32
N ILE A 543 7.47 4.74 -22.96
CA ILE A 543 8.43 5.49 -23.76
C ILE A 543 8.72 4.76 -25.09
N LYS A 544 9.07 3.47 -25.07
CA LYS A 544 9.31 2.68 -26.29
C LYS A 544 8.10 2.63 -27.22
N SER A 545 6.91 2.65 -26.65
CA SER A 545 5.67 2.63 -27.44
C SER A 545 5.41 3.95 -28.17
N CYS A 546 6.14 5.03 -27.86
CA CYS A 546 6.01 6.34 -28.48
C CYS A 546 6.91 6.44 -29.73
N SER A 547 6.32 6.69 -30.90
CA SER A 547 7.03 6.71 -32.20
C SER A 547 8.14 7.76 -32.31
N GLU A 548 8.00 8.86 -31.58
CA GLU A 548 8.94 9.98 -31.56
C GLU A 548 10.11 9.75 -30.59
N ALA A 549 10.00 8.75 -29.72
CA ALA A 549 10.96 8.48 -28.66
C ALA A 549 12.00 7.46 -29.09
N ARG A 550 13.25 7.68 -28.69
CA ARG A 550 14.29 6.65 -28.65
C ARG A 550 14.88 6.66 -27.25
N LEU A 551 14.96 5.48 -26.63
CA LEU A 551 15.72 5.35 -25.40
C LEU A 551 17.17 5.71 -25.68
N THR A 552 17.80 6.42 -24.76
CA THR A 552 19.24 6.66 -24.85
C THR A 552 19.96 5.38 -24.46
N GLN A 553 21.08 5.08 -25.12
CA GLN A 553 21.91 3.92 -24.79
C GLN A 553 22.27 3.90 -23.30
N GLN A 554 22.59 5.07 -22.72
CA GLN A 554 22.87 5.21 -21.29
C GLN A 554 21.71 4.73 -20.41
N LEU A 555 20.47 5.07 -20.76
CA LEU A 555 19.28 4.69 -19.98
C LEU A 555 19.03 3.18 -20.06
N GLU A 556 19.28 2.57 -21.22
CA GLU A 556 19.20 1.11 -21.40
C GLU A 556 20.27 0.40 -20.57
N GLU A 557 21.53 0.85 -20.64
CA GLU A 557 22.63 0.30 -19.84
C GLU A 557 22.40 0.45 -18.33
N ASP A 558 21.87 1.59 -17.88
CA ASP A 558 21.56 1.82 -16.47
C ASP A 558 20.40 0.95 -15.98
N PHE A 559 19.41 0.72 -16.84
CA PHE A 559 18.33 -0.21 -16.57
C PHE A 559 18.83 -1.65 -16.49
N GLU A 560 19.64 -2.11 -17.45
CA GLU A 560 20.24 -3.44 -17.45
C GLU A 560 21.04 -3.70 -16.18
N LYS A 561 21.90 -2.76 -15.79
CA LYS A 561 22.69 -2.85 -14.54
C LYS A 561 21.81 -2.94 -13.30
N LEU A 562 20.72 -2.16 -13.21
CA LEU A 562 19.78 -2.24 -12.08
C LEU A 562 19.01 -3.57 -12.09
N PHE A 563 18.63 -4.06 -13.28
CA PHE A 563 17.95 -5.34 -13.41
C PHE A 563 18.87 -6.51 -13.05
N GLU A 564 20.15 -6.45 -13.39
CA GLU A 564 21.16 -7.44 -12.95
C GLU A 564 21.33 -7.43 -11.43
N GLN A 565 21.37 -6.25 -10.78
CA GLN A 565 21.36 -6.15 -9.31
C GLN A 565 20.11 -6.79 -8.70
N PHE A 566 18.95 -6.58 -9.33
CA PHE A 566 17.72 -7.24 -8.95
C PHE A 566 17.80 -8.77 -9.09
N VAL A 567 18.24 -9.29 -10.24
CA VAL A 567 18.39 -10.74 -10.46
C VAL A 567 19.36 -11.35 -9.45
N ALA A 568 20.45 -10.66 -9.13
CA ALA A 568 21.43 -11.12 -8.15
C ALA A 568 20.87 -11.19 -6.71
N CYS A 569 19.84 -10.40 -6.39
CA CYS A 569 19.20 -10.43 -5.07
C CYS A 569 18.15 -11.52 -4.90
N VAL A 570 17.64 -12.07 -6.01
CA VAL A 570 16.69 -13.19 -5.98
C VAL A 570 17.49 -14.50 -5.86
N PRO A 571 17.14 -15.38 -4.90
CA PRO A 571 17.85 -16.65 -4.78
C PRO A 571 17.75 -17.48 -6.08
N PRO A 572 18.83 -18.12 -6.55
CA PRO A 572 18.84 -18.80 -7.85
C PRO A 572 17.78 -19.92 -7.99
N ASP A 573 17.45 -20.58 -6.88
CA ASP A 573 16.40 -21.60 -6.79
C ASP A 573 14.97 -21.03 -6.90
N HIS A 574 14.83 -19.70 -6.93
CA HIS A 574 13.56 -18.98 -7.13
C HIS A 574 13.42 -18.43 -8.56
N ASN A 575 14.39 -18.70 -9.43
CA ASN A 575 14.34 -18.30 -10.83
C ASN A 575 13.42 -19.24 -11.61
N ILE A 576 12.30 -18.71 -12.10
CA ILE A 576 11.34 -19.48 -12.89
C ILE A 576 11.75 -19.46 -14.37
N PRO A 577 11.93 -20.65 -14.99
CA PRO A 577 12.20 -20.76 -16.43
C PRO A 577 11.08 -20.15 -17.28
N SER A 578 11.43 -19.57 -18.43
CA SER A 578 10.48 -18.90 -19.34
C SER A 578 9.32 -19.79 -19.79
N ASP A 579 9.60 -21.05 -20.06
CA ASP A 579 8.67 -22.07 -20.53
C ASP A 579 7.70 -22.55 -19.44
N MET A 580 8.04 -22.35 -18.17
CA MET A 580 7.20 -22.68 -17.02
C MET A 580 6.42 -21.49 -16.46
N SER A 581 6.65 -20.28 -16.98
CA SER A 581 6.06 -19.03 -16.47
C SER A 581 4.53 -19.00 -16.64
N PRO A 582 3.75 -19.04 -15.55
CA PRO A 582 2.30 -18.86 -15.65
C PRO A 582 1.92 -17.41 -15.98
N ILE A 583 2.81 -16.43 -15.72
CA ILE A 583 2.56 -15.00 -15.95
C ILE A 583 2.45 -14.67 -17.43
N THR A 584 3.32 -15.25 -18.26
CA THR A 584 3.30 -15.02 -19.70
C THR A 584 1.93 -15.38 -20.30
N THR A 585 1.41 -16.55 -19.93
CA THR A 585 0.07 -17.01 -20.34
C THR A 585 -1.06 -16.19 -19.69
N ALA A 586 -0.92 -15.84 -18.42
CA ALA A 586 -1.95 -15.08 -17.71
C ALA A 586 -2.12 -13.65 -18.28
N ILE A 587 -1.03 -13.00 -18.66
CA ILE A 587 -1.05 -11.67 -19.27
C ILE A 587 -1.70 -11.71 -20.65
N SER A 588 -1.37 -12.71 -21.48
CA SER A 588 -1.86 -12.83 -22.85
C SER A 588 -3.34 -13.21 -22.92
N THR A 589 -3.78 -14.13 -22.06
CA THR A 589 -5.18 -14.58 -22.00
C THR A 589 -6.07 -13.69 -21.13
N ASN A 590 -5.48 -12.82 -20.31
CA ASN A 590 -6.17 -12.06 -19.28
C ASN A 590 -6.96 -12.94 -18.30
N MET A 591 -6.52 -14.18 -18.13
CA MET A 591 -7.10 -15.17 -17.22
C MET A 591 -6.04 -15.71 -16.28
N VAL A 592 -6.48 -16.14 -15.11
CA VAL A 592 -5.64 -16.84 -14.14
C VAL A 592 -5.13 -18.13 -14.77
N SER A 593 -3.81 -18.31 -14.82
CA SER A 593 -3.22 -19.57 -15.29
C SER A 593 -3.50 -20.70 -14.30
N PRO A 594 -3.91 -21.91 -14.75
CA PRO A 594 -4.10 -23.06 -13.86
C PRO A 594 -2.78 -23.49 -13.19
N THR A 595 -1.63 -23.08 -13.71
CA THR A 595 -0.30 -23.40 -13.18
C THR A 595 0.22 -22.37 -12.17
N LEU A 596 -0.56 -21.35 -11.78
CA LEU A 596 -0.14 -20.38 -10.75
C LEU A 596 0.25 -21.03 -9.42
N GLY A 597 -0.26 -22.23 -9.13
CA GLY A 597 0.12 -22.99 -7.93
C GLY A 597 1.63 -23.27 -7.82
N ILE A 598 2.39 -23.21 -8.92
CA ILE A 598 3.85 -23.46 -8.94
C ILE A 598 4.62 -22.57 -7.96
N TYR A 599 4.16 -21.34 -7.70
CA TYR A 599 4.86 -20.42 -6.77
C TYR A 599 4.92 -20.95 -5.34
N ASN A 600 3.99 -21.82 -4.95
CA ASN A 600 4.01 -22.44 -3.64
C ASN A 600 5.20 -23.39 -3.45
N ASP A 601 5.77 -23.93 -4.53
CA ASP A 601 6.87 -24.89 -4.44
C ASP A 601 8.20 -24.21 -4.07
N PHE A 602 8.24 -22.87 -4.07
CA PHE A 602 9.39 -22.08 -3.69
C PHE A 602 9.31 -21.63 -2.22
N ALA A 603 10.45 -21.64 -1.52
CA ALA A 603 10.54 -21.27 -0.11
C ALA A 603 10.04 -19.83 0.15
N LEU A 604 10.37 -18.91 -0.76
CA LEU A 604 9.99 -17.50 -0.77
C LEU A 604 9.08 -17.23 -1.97
N SER A 605 7.83 -17.69 -1.90
CA SER A 605 6.90 -17.71 -3.03
C SER A 605 6.70 -16.34 -3.69
N GLY A 606 6.67 -15.25 -2.91
CA GLY A 606 6.55 -13.90 -3.44
C GLY A 606 7.78 -13.46 -4.24
N TYR A 607 8.99 -13.79 -3.80
CA TYR A 607 10.21 -13.46 -4.55
C TYR A 607 10.23 -14.15 -5.92
N ALA A 608 9.87 -15.44 -5.98
CA ALA A 608 9.73 -16.17 -7.24
C ALA A 608 8.66 -15.54 -8.15
N LEU A 609 7.52 -15.13 -7.57
CA LEU A 609 6.47 -14.44 -8.30
C LEU A 609 6.94 -13.11 -8.90
N TYR A 610 7.50 -12.22 -8.07
CA TYR A 610 7.95 -10.91 -8.53
C TYR A 610 9.07 -11.03 -9.57
N TYR A 611 9.98 -11.99 -9.41
CA TYR A 611 10.98 -12.32 -10.41
C TYR A 611 10.33 -12.67 -11.75
N ASP A 612 9.37 -13.59 -11.77
CA ASP A 612 8.72 -14.03 -13.01
C ASP A 612 7.93 -12.89 -13.67
N ILE A 613 7.23 -12.06 -12.88
CA ILE A 613 6.53 -10.87 -13.37
C ILE A 613 7.51 -9.89 -14.01
N LEU A 614 8.59 -9.52 -13.30
CA LEU A 614 9.53 -8.51 -13.77
C LEU A 614 10.30 -9.01 -15.00
N ARG A 615 10.75 -10.27 -15.00
CA ARG A 615 11.38 -10.91 -16.16
C ARG A 615 10.45 -10.95 -17.37
N SER A 616 9.18 -11.32 -17.18
CA SER A 616 8.16 -11.29 -18.24
C SER A 616 7.93 -9.87 -18.76
N SER A 617 8.01 -8.88 -17.87
CA SER A 617 7.89 -7.46 -18.24
C SER A 617 9.08 -6.97 -19.08
N VAL A 618 10.30 -7.39 -18.74
CA VAL A 618 11.52 -7.10 -19.52
C VAL A 618 11.46 -7.76 -20.90
N ALA A 619 11.02 -9.02 -20.98
CA ALA A 619 10.85 -9.70 -22.27
C ALA A 619 9.88 -8.94 -23.17
N GLN A 620 8.74 -8.46 -22.63
CA GLN A 620 7.82 -7.62 -23.40
C GLN A 620 8.45 -6.30 -23.84
N LEU A 621 9.22 -5.65 -22.96
CA LEU A 621 9.94 -4.42 -23.29
C LEU A 621 10.95 -4.61 -24.44
N GLN A 622 11.51 -5.81 -24.61
CA GLN A 622 12.42 -6.15 -25.72
C GLN A 622 11.66 -6.44 -27.03
N THR A 623 10.42 -6.92 -26.95
CA THR A 623 9.59 -7.22 -28.14
C THR A 623 8.87 -6.00 -28.74
N ILE A 624 8.70 -4.93 -27.98
CA ILE A 624 8.13 -3.66 -28.45
C ILE A 624 9.21 -2.95 -29.28
N SER A 625 9.15 -3.16 -30.60
CA SER A 625 9.98 -2.54 -31.64
C SER A 625 9.32 -1.33 -32.27
#